data_AF-A0A2H5W9W3-F1
#
_entry.id   AF-A0A2H5W9W3-F1
#
_cell.length_a   1.000
_cell.length_b   1.000
_cell.length_c   1.000
_cell.angle_alpha   90.00
_cell.angle_beta   90.00
_cell.angle_gamma   90.00
#
_symmetry.space_group_name_H-M   'P 1'
#
loop_
_entity.id
_entity.type
_entity.pdbx_description
1 polymer ?
#
loop_
_entity_poly.entity_id
_entity_poly.type
_entity_poly.pdbx_seq_one_letter_code
_entity_poly.pdbx_strand_id
1 'polypeptide(L)'
;MDKALVLTVGVGKDVDRSLNFAIEHHNPRFILFFCTPQSREYAEKVVQSRSISPSAYHIDEYSETGDVQKLVFHYEEVIRRVLFTAHGFRAGEVYVDYTRGTKAMSAAVDYVAISLELAGISYIEGERGDGGQVKSGTERLLSFQPLGLLFRRHWEMLVHLFNRGHFASVLDRVEALRHRVIQEAHRSRLDFLAGLAEACEAWDILHYEEAAQRFRQVIKNFEDLILELHLKDDLQRASDIVHAIWNNRCKSPDCNCGLFLGPRTAVDLLANADRRAAEHRYDVAVALLYRLMEFIAQRRLHDRGLRTDDVRLGYLPENVRSKWEARVGIDGRLKVGMVQGYELLADLGDSLGRRFLELYQAPTSRLKPYLESRNMSPLAHGFQPVGSAVFEKLRDIIVQSFLPELIPDWHRRLGDHRLPHLPEGA
;
A
#
# COMPACT_ATOMS: atom_id res chain seq x y z
N MET A 1 -25.25 -7.43 16.61
CA MET A 1 -24.58 -7.89 15.38
C MET A 1 -25.17 -9.24 15.04
N ASP A 2 -25.48 -9.48 13.77
CA ASP A 2 -25.88 -10.80 13.31
C ASP A 2 -24.70 -11.77 13.51
N LYS A 3 -24.92 -12.86 14.25
CA LYS A 3 -23.90 -13.89 14.50
C LYS A 3 -24.39 -15.23 13.98
N ALA A 4 -23.50 -15.99 13.36
CA ALA A 4 -23.71 -17.42 13.13
C ALA A 4 -22.79 -18.23 14.05
N LEU A 5 -23.24 -19.40 14.47
CA LEU A 5 -22.46 -20.34 15.26
C LEU A 5 -22.38 -21.68 14.55
N VAL A 6 -21.16 -22.15 14.32
CA VAL A 6 -20.88 -23.51 13.84
C VAL A 6 -20.56 -24.38 15.04
N LEU A 7 -21.22 -25.53 15.15
CA LEU A 7 -21.03 -26.50 16.23
C LEU A 7 -20.64 -27.84 15.64
N THR A 8 -19.49 -28.39 16.04
CA THR A 8 -19.25 -29.82 15.84
C THR A 8 -19.98 -30.62 16.91
N VAL A 9 -20.60 -31.74 16.50
CA VAL A 9 -21.46 -32.55 17.38
C VAL A 9 -20.90 -33.95 17.50
N GLY A 10 -20.56 -34.34 18.72
CA GLY A 10 -20.09 -35.69 19.06
C GLY A 10 -21.18 -36.51 19.74
N VAL A 11 -20.79 -37.69 20.23
CA VAL A 11 -21.66 -38.59 21.01
C VAL A 11 -21.25 -38.62 22.47
N GLY A 12 -22.19 -38.94 23.36
CA GLY A 12 -21.91 -39.20 24.77
C GLY A 12 -22.76 -38.40 25.76
N LYS A 13 -22.40 -38.50 27.04
CA LYS A 13 -23.09 -37.79 28.12
C LYS A 13 -22.82 -36.28 28.02
N ASP A 14 -23.85 -35.50 28.34
CA ASP A 14 -23.82 -34.03 28.43
C ASP A 14 -23.51 -33.28 27.11
N VAL A 15 -23.62 -33.94 25.95
CA VAL A 15 -23.47 -33.27 24.64
C VAL A 15 -24.45 -32.10 24.53
N ASP A 16 -25.74 -32.34 24.79
CA ASP A 16 -26.78 -31.30 24.75
C ASP A 16 -26.45 -30.11 25.64
N ARG A 17 -25.89 -30.36 26.83
CA ARG A 17 -25.52 -29.32 27.78
C ARG A 17 -24.41 -28.44 27.23
N SER A 18 -23.35 -29.03 26.68
CA SER A 18 -22.26 -28.28 26.05
C SER A 18 -22.75 -27.43 24.87
N LEU A 19 -23.60 -28.00 24.02
CA LEU A 19 -24.18 -27.29 22.87
C LEU A 19 -25.06 -26.12 23.33
N ASN A 20 -25.93 -26.34 24.31
CA ASN A 20 -26.77 -25.29 24.89
C ASN A 20 -25.95 -24.16 25.48
N PHE A 21 -24.88 -24.49 26.22
CA PHE A 21 -23.99 -23.49 26.82
C PHE A 21 -23.31 -22.62 25.75
N ALA A 22 -22.80 -23.22 24.66
CA ALA A 22 -22.20 -22.48 23.55
C ALA A 22 -23.23 -21.57 22.85
N ILE A 23 -24.44 -22.08 22.60
CA ILE A 23 -25.53 -21.29 21.99
C ILE A 23 -25.93 -20.10 22.86
N GLU A 24 -26.06 -20.29 24.18
CA GLU A 24 -26.39 -19.22 25.12
C GLU A 24 -25.31 -18.15 25.17
N HIS A 25 -24.04 -18.57 25.21
CA HIS A 25 -22.92 -17.66 25.29
C HIS A 25 -22.80 -16.79 24.03
N HIS A 26 -22.87 -17.40 22.86
CA HIS A 26 -22.70 -16.69 21.59
C HIS A 26 -23.94 -15.91 21.15
N ASN A 27 -25.12 -16.37 21.57
CA ASN A 27 -26.44 -15.86 21.17
C ASN A 27 -26.57 -15.67 19.64
N PRO A 28 -26.41 -16.76 18.85
CA PRO A 28 -26.41 -16.68 17.39
C PRO A 28 -27.82 -16.51 16.82
N ARG A 29 -27.91 -15.85 15.67
CA ARG A 29 -29.12 -15.80 14.82
C ARG A 29 -29.28 -17.07 13.98
N PHE A 30 -28.17 -17.72 13.62
CA PHE A 30 -28.17 -18.92 12.81
C PHE A 30 -27.17 -19.95 13.34
N ILE A 31 -27.55 -21.23 13.36
CA ILE A 31 -26.69 -22.30 13.88
C ILE A 31 -26.45 -23.36 12.79
N LEU A 32 -25.20 -23.66 12.51
CA LEU A 32 -24.79 -24.76 11.63
C LEU A 32 -24.22 -25.90 12.49
N PHE A 33 -24.86 -27.06 12.45
CA PHE A 33 -24.37 -28.26 13.14
C PHE A 33 -23.64 -29.17 12.16
N PHE A 34 -22.41 -29.56 12.49
CA PHE A 34 -21.69 -30.64 11.83
C PHE A 34 -21.83 -31.93 12.64
N CYS A 35 -22.61 -32.86 12.10
CA CYS A 35 -22.97 -34.11 12.74
C CYS A 35 -22.47 -35.31 11.94
N THR A 36 -22.28 -36.41 12.65
CA THR A 36 -22.23 -37.75 12.06
C THR A 36 -23.64 -38.36 12.14
N PRO A 37 -23.93 -39.45 11.41
CA PRO A 37 -25.21 -40.14 11.54
C PRO A 37 -25.53 -40.52 13.00
N GLN A 38 -24.51 -40.85 13.80
CA GLN A 38 -24.65 -41.21 15.21
C GLN A 38 -24.82 -40.02 16.15
N SER A 39 -24.41 -38.81 15.74
CA SER A 39 -24.48 -37.61 16.60
C SER A 39 -25.62 -36.65 16.25
N ARG A 40 -26.34 -36.90 15.14
CA ARG A 40 -27.47 -36.10 14.67
C ARG A 40 -28.57 -35.92 15.72
N GLU A 41 -28.92 -36.99 16.43
CA GLU A 41 -30.01 -36.97 17.42
C GLU A 41 -29.80 -35.90 18.51
N TYR A 42 -28.55 -35.62 18.86
CA TYR A 42 -28.21 -34.61 19.87
C TYR A 42 -28.45 -33.18 19.34
N ALA A 43 -28.10 -32.91 18.08
CA ALA A 43 -28.39 -31.62 17.45
C ALA A 43 -29.90 -31.38 17.34
N GLU A 44 -30.66 -32.39 16.89
CA GLU A 44 -32.12 -32.34 16.79
C GLU A 44 -32.77 -32.11 18.15
N LYS A 45 -32.28 -32.79 19.20
CA LYS A 45 -32.75 -32.60 20.57
C LYS A 45 -32.51 -31.19 21.08
N VAL A 46 -31.35 -30.59 20.80
CA VAL A 46 -31.07 -29.19 21.16
C VAL A 46 -32.01 -28.24 20.43
N VAL A 47 -32.18 -28.41 19.11
CA VAL A 47 -33.12 -27.63 18.30
C VAL A 47 -34.54 -27.68 18.87
N GLN A 48 -35.04 -28.87 19.19
CA GLN A 48 -36.37 -29.08 19.77
C GLN A 48 -36.50 -28.44 21.15
N SER A 49 -35.54 -28.70 22.05
CA SER A 49 -35.55 -28.20 23.43
C SER A 49 -35.54 -26.67 23.53
N ARG A 50 -34.84 -26.00 22.61
CA ARG A 50 -34.75 -24.53 22.53
C ARG A 50 -35.79 -23.91 21.61
N SER A 51 -36.64 -24.71 20.96
CA SER A 51 -37.63 -24.25 19.97
C SER A 51 -37.01 -23.38 18.87
N ILE A 52 -35.85 -23.80 18.34
CA ILE A 52 -35.13 -23.05 17.29
C ILE A 52 -35.93 -23.13 15.99
N SER A 53 -36.20 -21.98 15.37
CA SER A 53 -36.94 -21.91 14.10
C SER A 53 -36.26 -22.74 13.00
N PRO A 54 -36.99 -23.47 12.14
CA PRO A 54 -36.44 -24.17 10.98
C PRO A 54 -35.61 -23.29 10.03
N SER A 55 -35.83 -21.97 10.03
CA SER A 55 -35.06 -21.01 9.24
C SER A 55 -33.79 -20.49 9.94
N ALA A 56 -33.54 -20.91 11.18
CA ALA A 56 -32.46 -20.42 12.04
C ALA A 56 -31.41 -21.50 12.33
N TYR A 57 -31.48 -22.66 11.67
CA TYR A 57 -30.43 -23.67 11.77
C TYR A 57 -30.27 -24.50 10.49
N HIS A 58 -29.13 -25.18 10.37
CA HIS A 58 -28.88 -26.25 9.41
C HIS A 58 -28.14 -27.39 10.11
N ILE A 59 -28.58 -28.63 9.90
CA ILE A 59 -27.87 -29.84 10.35
C ILE A 59 -27.25 -30.48 9.13
N ASP A 60 -25.93 -30.40 9.05
CA ASP A 60 -25.13 -31.10 8.04
C ASP A 60 -24.69 -32.44 8.63
N GLU A 61 -25.10 -33.53 7.98
CA GLU A 61 -24.75 -34.90 8.36
C GLU A 61 -23.73 -35.45 7.38
N TYR A 62 -22.58 -35.90 7.90
CA TYR A 62 -21.50 -36.47 7.10
C TYR A 62 -20.91 -37.71 7.76
N SER A 63 -20.71 -38.78 6.98
CA SER A 63 -20.34 -40.10 7.51
C SER A 63 -18.85 -40.27 7.80
N GLU A 64 -17.99 -39.46 7.19
CA GLU A 64 -16.54 -39.47 7.45
C GLU A 64 -16.26 -38.82 8.81
N THR A 65 -15.38 -39.42 9.61
CA THR A 65 -15.08 -38.94 10.98
C THR A 65 -13.60 -39.00 11.35
N GLY A 66 -12.76 -39.58 10.47
CA GLY A 66 -11.36 -39.87 10.75
C GLY A 66 -10.38 -39.19 9.79
N ASP A 67 -10.80 -38.91 8.55
CA ASP A 67 -9.98 -38.22 7.56
C ASP A 67 -10.14 -36.69 7.67
N VAL A 68 -9.14 -36.05 8.29
CA VAL A 68 -9.12 -34.59 8.50
C VAL A 68 -9.18 -33.83 7.18
N GLN A 69 -8.51 -34.30 6.12
CA GLN A 69 -8.46 -33.56 4.85
C GLN A 69 -9.84 -33.53 4.18
N LYS A 70 -10.54 -34.68 4.15
CA LYS A 70 -11.91 -34.74 3.63
C LYS A 70 -12.86 -33.88 4.45
N LEU A 71 -12.72 -33.89 5.77
CA LEU A 71 -13.52 -33.06 6.67
C LEU A 71 -13.28 -31.58 6.44
N VAL A 72 -12.03 -31.15 6.23
CA VAL A 72 -11.69 -29.75 5.90
C VAL A 72 -12.41 -29.30 4.63
N PHE A 73 -12.30 -30.06 3.54
CA PHE A 73 -12.93 -29.68 2.27
C PHE A 73 -14.45 -29.63 2.39
N HIS A 74 -15.05 -30.61 3.05
CA HIS A 74 -16.49 -30.66 3.28
C HIS A 74 -16.97 -29.49 4.14
N TYR A 75 -16.33 -29.24 5.29
CA TYR A 75 -16.73 -28.16 6.19
C TYR A 75 -16.56 -26.78 5.57
N GLU A 76 -15.50 -26.54 4.81
CA GLU A 76 -15.32 -25.29 4.08
C GLU A 76 -16.43 -25.08 3.04
N GLU A 77 -16.77 -26.11 2.26
CA GLU A 77 -17.86 -26.05 1.28
C GLU A 77 -19.20 -25.71 1.97
N VAL A 78 -19.54 -26.43 3.03
CA VAL A 78 -20.81 -26.24 3.75
C VAL A 78 -20.89 -24.86 4.40
N ILE A 79 -19.82 -24.40 5.05
CA ILE A 79 -19.79 -23.05 5.64
C ILE A 79 -20.00 -21.99 4.55
N ARG A 80 -19.31 -22.09 3.41
CA ARG A 80 -19.45 -21.13 2.31
C ARG A 80 -20.85 -21.16 1.68
N ARG A 81 -21.38 -22.36 1.43
CA ARG A 81 -22.71 -22.55 0.84
C ARG A 81 -23.81 -22.06 1.76
N VAL A 82 -23.80 -22.52 3.01
CA VAL A 82 -24.90 -22.28 3.97
C VAL A 82 -24.78 -20.89 4.58
N LEU A 83 -23.64 -20.53 5.15
CA LEU A 83 -23.53 -19.29 5.92
C LEU A 83 -23.29 -18.08 5.02
N PHE A 84 -22.34 -18.16 4.08
CA PHE A 84 -22.00 -17.00 3.25
C PHE A 84 -22.98 -16.79 2.10
N THR A 85 -23.31 -17.86 1.36
CA THR A 85 -24.12 -17.73 0.14
C THR A 85 -25.62 -17.71 0.46
N ALA A 86 -26.13 -18.68 1.22
CA ALA A 86 -27.57 -18.77 1.48
C ALA A 86 -28.07 -17.77 2.55
N HIS A 87 -27.23 -17.40 3.52
CA HIS A 87 -27.64 -16.54 4.63
C HIS A 87 -26.89 -15.20 4.72
N GLY A 88 -25.91 -14.95 3.85
CA GLY A 88 -25.25 -13.65 3.71
C GLY A 88 -24.33 -13.26 4.88
N PHE A 89 -23.93 -14.19 5.74
CA PHE A 89 -22.99 -13.89 6.82
C PHE A 89 -21.60 -13.58 6.26
N ARG A 90 -20.90 -12.61 6.86
CA ARG A 90 -19.48 -12.35 6.61
C ARG A 90 -18.62 -13.23 7.52
N ALA A 91 -17.39 -13.52 7.12
CA ALA A 91 -16.46 -14.31 7.95
C ALA A 91 -16.32 -13.77 9.40
N GLY A 92 -16.25 -12.44 9.55
CA GLY A 92 -16.19 -11.77 10.86
C GLY A 92 -17.48 -11.84 11.71
N GLU A 93 -18.51 -12.53 11.25
CA GLU A 93 -19.79 -12.74 11.95
C GLU A 93 -20.02 -14.21 12.34
N VAL A 94 -19.13 -15.11 11.91
CA VAL A 94 -19.26 -16.55 12.15
C VAL A 94 -18.31 -16.96 13.28
N TYR A 95 -18.85 -17.67 14.26
CA TYR A 95 -18.09 -18.27 15.36
C TYR A 95 -18.12 -19.79 15.21
N VAL A 96 -17.07 -20.46 15.68
CA VAL A 96 -16.98 -21.91 15.71
C VAL A 96 -16.82 -22.36 17.15
N ASP A 97 -17.55 -23.39 17.56
CA ASP A 97 -17.29 -24.10 18.80
C ASP A 97 -17.02 -25.58 18.52
N TYR A 98 -15.83 -26.03 18.91
CA TYR A 98 -15.33 -27.39 18.64
C TYR A 98 -15.35 -28.30 19.87
N THR A 99 -16.06 -27.92 20.93
CA THR A 99 -16.08 -28.64 22.23
C THR A 99 -16.41 -30.12 22.08
N ARG A 100 -17.32 -30.45 21.15
CA ARG A 100 -17.81 -31.80 20.91
C ARG A 100 -17.46 -32.25 19.49
N GLY A 101 -17.23 -33.54 19.30
CA GLY A 101 -16.82 -34.11 18.02
C GLY A 101 -15.63 -35.04 18.18
N THR A 102 -15.24 -35.74 17.12
CA THR A 102 -13.97 -36.48 17.13
C THR A 102 -12.80 -35.50 17.04
N LYS A 103 -11.59 -35.95 17.41
CA LYS A 103 -10.38 -35.13 17.24
C LYS A 103 -10.19 -34.65 15.80
N ALA A 104 -10.57 -35.48 14.82
CA ALA A 104 -10.46 -35.13 13.41
C ALA A 104 -11.49 -34.05 13.01
N MET A 105 -12.72 -34.12 13.54
CA MET A 105 -13.73 -33.07 13.35
C MET A 105 -13.28 -31.74 13.94
N SER A 106 -12.77 -31.73 15.18
CA SER A 106 -12.26 -30.52 15.83
C SER A 106 -11.08 -29.93 15.04
N ALA A 107 -10.10 -30.75 14.66
CA ALA A 107 -8.96 -30.29 13.86
C ALA A 107 -9.39 -29.70 12.51
N ALA A 108 -10.38 -30.32 11.84
CA ALA A 108 -10.88 -29.84 10.56
C ALA A 108 -11.62 -28.50 10.70
N VAL A 109 -12.52 -28.36 11.68
CA VAL A 109 -13.28 -27.11 11.86
C VAL A 109 -12.38 -25.96 12.31
N ASP A 110 -11.37 -26.23 13.14
CA ASP A 110 -10.36 -25.24 13.54
C ASP A 110 -9.54 -24.77 12.34
N TYR A 111 -9.09 -25.71 11.49
CA TYR A 111 -8.37 -25.36 10.27
C TYR A 111 -9.23 -24.47 9.36
N VAL A 112 -10.50 -24.85 9.12
CA VAL A 112 -11.41 -24.06 8.28
C VAL A 112 -11.68 -22.69 8.90
N ALA A 113 -11.87 -22.62 10.21
CA ALA A 113 -12.08 -21.35 10.91
C ALA A 113 -10.88 -20.41 10.81
N ILE A 114 -9.65 -20.96 10.87
CA ILE A 114 -8.41 -20.21 10.66
C ILE A 114 -8.29 -19.79 9.19
N SER A 115 -8.44 -20.72 8.25
CA SER A 115 -8.31 -20.47 6.81
C SER A 115 -9.28 -19.41 6.29
N LEU A 116 -10.54 -19.44 6.77
CA LEU A 116 -11.57 -18.46 6.42
C LEU A 116 -11.53 -17.19 7.28
N GLU A 117 -10.63 -17.13 8.27
CA GLU A 117 -10.49 -16.03 9.23
C GLU A 117 -11.82 -15.65 9.91
N LEU A 118 -12.52 -16.65 10.43
CA LEU A 118 -13.80 -16.48 11.10
C LEU A 118 -13.66 -15.61 12.38
N ALA A 119 -14.78 -15.14 12.92
CA ALA A 119 -14.82 -14.18 14.02
C ALA A 119 -14.14 -14.68 15.31
N GLY A 120 -14.28 -15.97 15.58
CA GLY A 120 -13.70 -16.59 16.77
C GLY A 120 -13.90 -18.09 16.77
N ILE A 121 -13.02 -18.76 17.51
CA ILE A 121 -13.07 -20.18 17.79
C ILE A 121 -13.20 -20.32 19.31
N SER A 122 -14.12 -21.15 19.78
CA SER A 122 -14.34 -21.44 21.18
C SER A 122 -14.37 -22.93 21.51
N TYR A 123 -14.11 -23.22 22.77
CA TYR A 123 -14.31 -24.53 23.35
C TYR A 123 -14.61 -24.40 24.84
N ILE A 124 -15.26 -25.40 25.41
CA ILE A 124 -15.61 -25.45 26.82
C ILE A 124 -14.56 -26.28 27.57
N GLU A 125 -13.97 -25.68 28.60
CA GLU A 125 -13.13 -26.35 29.58
C GLU A 125 -13.82 -26.36 30.96
N GLY A 126 -13.41 -27.25 31.86
CA GLY A 126 -13.79 -27.20 33.27
C GLY A 126 -13.00 -28.20 34.10
N GLU A 127 -13.17 -28.17 35.42
CA GLU A 127 -12.44 -29.07 36.32
C GLU A 127 -12.82 -30.51 36.05
N ARG A 128 -11.83 -31.39 35.86
CA ARG A 128 -12.09 -32.81 35.65
C ARG A 128 -12.12 -33.58 36.97
N GLY A 129 -13.13 -34.42 37.15
CA GLY A 129 -13.16 -35.41 38.24
C GLY A 129 -12.29 -36.63 37.94
N ASP A 130 -12.23 -37.59 38.88
CA ASP A 130 -11.39 -38.80 38.78
C ASP A 130 -11.71 -39.70 37.56
N GLY A 131 -12.87 -39.53 36.93
CA GLY A 131 -13.27 -40.19 35.68
C GLY A 131 -12.95 -39.42 34.39
N GLY A 132 -12.18 -38.33 34.47
CA GLY A 132 -11.82 -37.49 33.31
C GLY A 132 -12.94 -36.59 32.76
N GLN A 133 -14.12 -36.60 33.39
CA GLN A 133 -15.28 -35.78 33.01
C GLN A 133 -15.28 -34.43 33.72
N VAL A 134 -15.72 -33.38 33.01
CA VAL A 134 -15.85 -32.04 33.56
C VAL A 134 -16.96 -31.99 34.62
N LYS A 135 -16.66 -31.43 35.80
CA LYS A 135 -17.60 -31.23 36.89
C LYS A 135 -18.60 -30.14 36.51
N SER A 136 -19.88 -30.47 36.67
CA SER A 136 -20.99 -29.52 36.48
C SER A 136 -20.82 -28.27 37.35
N GLY A 137 -20.94 -27.09 36.74
CA GLY A 137 -20.80 -25.78 37.40
C GLY A 137 -19.39 -25.21 37.33
N THR A 138 -18.42 -25.93 36.75
CA THR A 138 -17.04 -25.47 36.58
C THR A 138 -16.72 -25.09 35.13
N GLU A 139 -17.70 -25.17 34.23
CA GLU A 139 -17.52 -24.89 32.81
C GLU A 139 -17.13 -23.43 32.54
N ARG A 140 -16.13 -23.25 31.69
CA ARG A 140 -15.66 -21.96 31.20
C ARG A 140 -15.48 -22.04 29.70
N LEU A 141 -16.04 -21.07 28.98
CA LEU A 141 -15.80 -20.93 27.55
C LEU A 141 -14.47 -20.23 27.35
N LEU A 142 -13.53 -20.92 26.72
CA LEU A 142 -12.30 -20.32 26.22
C LEU A 142 -12.50 -19.99 24.75
N SER A 143 -11.97 -18.85 24.32
CA SER A 143 -12.05 -18.45 22.91
C SER A 143 -10.80 -17.69 22.48
N PHE A 144 -10.52 -17.77 21.19
CA PHE A 144 -9.47 -17.01 20.53
C PHE A 144 -9.90 -16.60 19.12
N GLN A 145 -9.23 -15.60 18.57
CA GLN A 145 -9.54 -15.08 17.24
C GLN A 145 -8.53 -15.59 16.21
N PRO A 146 -8.97 -16.25 15.14
CA PRO A 146 -8.15 -16.63 13.99
C PRO A 146 -7.20 -15.53 13.50
N LEU A 147 -7.73 -14.31 13.36
CA LEU A 147 -6.95 -13.19 12.84
C LEU A 147 -5.74 -12.84 13.72
N GLY A 148 -5.85 -13.02 15.04
CA GLY A 148 -4.73 -12.81 15.95
C GLY A 148 -3.57 -13.76 15.68
N LEU A 149 -3.86 -15.02 15.32
CA LEU A 149 -2.85 -16.02 14.97
C LEU A 149 -2.25 -15.77 13.59
N LEU A 150 -3.04 -15.22 12.67
CA LEU A 150 -2.64 -14.94 11.29
C LEU A 150 -2.04 -13.55 11.08
N PHE A 151 -2.00 -12.71 12.12
CA PHE A 151 -1.56 -11.32 11.98
C PHE A 151 -0.17 -11.22 11.36
N ARG A 152 0.78 -12.06 11.77
CA ARG A 152 2.13 -12.11 11.20
C ARG A 152 2.11 -12.31 9.68
N ARG A 153 1.28 -13.22 9.18
CA ARG A 153 1.15 -13.47 7.73
C ARG A 153 0.58 -12.25 6.99
N HIS A 154 -0.39 -11.56 7.59
CA HIS A 154 -0.92 -10.30 7.01
C HIS A 154 0.13 -9.20 7.04
N TRP A 155 0.87 -9.08 8.13
CA TRP A 155 1.96 -8.12 8.28
C TRP A 155 3.04 -8.33 7.21
N GLU A 156 3.51 -9.56 7.03
CA GLU A 156 4.50 -9.91 5.99
C GLU A 156 4.00 -9.56 4.58
N MET A 157 2.72 -9.82 4.27
CA MET A 157 2.12 -9.43 2.99
C MET A 157 2.05 -7.90 2.82
N LEU A 158 1.65 -7.18 3.87
CA LEU A 158 1.59 -5.73 3.85
C LEU A 158 2.98 -5.09 3.66
N VAL A 159 4.00 -5.61 4.37
CA VAL A 159 5.41 -5.22 4.20
C VAL A 159 5.87 -5.48 2.76
N HIS A 160 5.54 -6.64 2.19
CA HIS A 160 5.87 -6.97 0.82
C HIS A 160 5.25 -5.99 -0.19
N LEU A 161 3.97 -5.66 -0.04
CA LEU A 161 3.28 -4.67 -0.88
C LEU A 161 3.90 -3.27 -0.71
N PHE A 162 4.19 -2.87 0.53
CA PHE A 162 4.80 -1.58 0.84
C PHE A 162 6.17 -1.43 0.18
N ASN A 163 7.06 -2.42 0.34
CA ASN A 163 8.42 -2.39 -0.21
C ASN A 163 8.44 -2.36 -1.74
N ARG A 164 7.34 -2.74 -2.39
CA ARG A 164 7.13 -2.64 -3.84
C ARG A 164 6.42 -1.36 -4.30
N GLY A 165 6.16 -0.42 -3.38
CA GLY A 165 5.49 0.85 -3.69
C GLY A 165 3.99 0.72 -3.94
N HIS A 166 3.35 -0.39 -3.59
CA HIS A 166 1.90 -0.60 -3.76
C HIS A 166 1.11 0.02 -2.59
N PHE A 167 1.29 1.31 -2.34
CA PHE A 167 0.75 2.00 -1.16
C PHE A 167 -0.78 1.99 -1.09
N ALA A 168 -1.48 2.20 -2.21
CA ALA A 168 -2.94 2.09 -2.26
C ALA A 168 -3.44 0.69 -1.80
N SER A 169 -2.79 -0.38 -2.27
CA SER A 169 -3.11 -1.76 -1.86
C SER A 169 -2.83 -2.01 -0.38
N VAL A 170 -1.79 -1.38 0.18
CA VAL A 170 -1.48 -1.42 1.61
C VAL A 170 -2.61 -0.77 2.40
N LEU A 171 -3.05 0.43 2.00
CA LEU A 171 -4.11 1.17 2.68
C LEU A 171 -5.45 0.42 2.66
N ASP A 172 -5.85 -0.10 1.50
CA ASP A 172 -7.07 -0.91 1.37
C ASP A 172 -7.04 -2.14 2.29
N ARG A 173 -5.88 -2.81 2.36
CA ARG A 173 -5.72 -4.00 3.18
C ARG A 173 -5.66 -3.69 4.68
N VAL A 174 -5.01 -2.59 5.07
CA VAL A 174 -5.00 -2.11 6.46
C VAL A 174 -6.43 -1.81 6.91
N GLU A 175 -7.22 -1.10 6.11
CA GLU A 175 -8.60 -0.75 6.46
C GLU A 175 -9.49 -1.99 6.61
N ALA A 176 -9.32 -2.99 5.73
CA ALA A 176 -10.03 -4.27 5.84
C ALA A 176 -9.68 -5.07 7.12
N LEU A 177 -8.49 -4.87 7.68
CA LEU A 177 -8.03 -5.55 8.90
C LEU A 177 -8.36 -4.76 10.18
N ARG A 178 -8.33 -3.42 10.12
CA ARG A 178 -8.43 -2.50 11.27
C ARG A 178 -9.64 -2.80 12.16
N HIS A 179 -10.81 -3.07 11.55
CA HIS A 179 -12.06 -3.35 12.29
C HIS A 179 -12.12 -4.75 12.92
N ARG A 180 -11.24 -5.67 12.51
CA ARG A 180 -11.26 -7.08 12.94
C ARG A 180 -10.15 -7.40 13.94
N VAL A 181 -9.07 -6.62 13.95
CA VAL A 181 -7.97 -6.76 14.90
C VAL A 181 -8.39 -6.20 16.26
N ILE A 182 -8.28 -7.02 17.31
CA ILE A 182 -8.59 -6.60 18.69
C ILE A 182 -7.33 -6.19 19.46
N GLN A 183 -6.19 -6.83 19.22
CA GLN A 183 -4.96 -6.58 19.97
C GLN A 183 -4.39 -5.19 19.64
N GLU A 184 -4.14 -4.40 20.68
CA GLU A 184 -3.69 -3.00 20.53
C GLU A 184 -2.34 -2.88 19.82
N ALA A 185 -1.38 -3.77 20.14
CA ALA A 185 -0.09 -3.81 19.47
C ALA A 185 -0.22 -4.03 17.94
N HIS A 186 -1.16 -4.87 17.52
CA HIS A 186 -1.43 -5.13 16.11
C HIS A 186 -2.11 -3.93 15.44
N ARG A 187 -3.04 -3.25 16.13
CA ARG A 187 -3.66 -2.00 15.62
C ARG A 187 -2.61 -0.91 15.42
N SER A 188 -1.75 -0.70 16.42
CA SER A 188 -0.66 0.27 16.34
C SER A 188 0.27 0.00 15.15
N ARG A 189 0.61 -1.27 14.89
CA ARG A 189 1.38 -1.66 13.68
C ARG A 189 0.66 -1.34 12.37
N LEU A 190 -0.64 -1.60 12.29
CA LEU A 190 -1.45 -1.26 11.11
C LEU A 190 -1.52 0.26 10.88
N ASP A 191 -1.74 1.03 11.94
CA ASP A 191 -1.83 2.50 11.86
C ASP A 191 -0.49 3.14 11.51
N PHE A 192 0.61 2.62 12.05
CA PHE A 192 1.96 3.00 11.65
C PHE A 192 2.17 2.78 10.16
N LEU A 193 1.84 1.58 9.66
CA LEU A 193 2.07 1.25 8.27
C LEU A 193 1.19 2.07 7.31
N ALA A 194 -0.07 2.33 7.69
CA ALA A 194 -0.94 3.23 6.93
C ALA A 194 -0.36 4.65 6.85
N GLY A 195 0.02 5.23 7.99
CA GLY A 195 0.63 6.57 8.00
C GLY A 195 1.93 6.64 7.20
N LEU A 196 2.75 5.59 7.25
CA LEU A 196 3.98 5.49 6.47
C LEU A 196 3.70 5.34 4.96
N ALA A 197 2.68 4.57 4.57
CA ALA A 197 2.25 4.40 3.18
C ALA A 197 1.74 5.73 2.60
N GLU A 198 0.91 6.47 3.36
CA GLU A 198 0.46 7.82 2.98
C GLU A 198 1.64 8.80 2.78
N ALA A 199 2.63 8.77 3.69
CA ALA A 199 3.82 9.62 3.58
C ALA A 199 4.64 9.31 2.33
N CYS A 200 4.83 8.03 2.04
CA CYS A 200 5.58 7.58 0.86
C CYS A 200 4.82 7.85 -0.43
N GLU A 201 3.50 7.63 -0.47
CA GLU A 201 2.66 7.94 -1.61
C GLU A 201 2.71 9.44 -1.94
N ALA A 202 2.53 10.31 -0.93
CA ALA A 202 2.63 11.75 -1.10
C ALA A 202 4.01 12.17 -1.66
N TRP A 203 5.10 11.55 -1.20
CA TRP A 203 6.43 11.80 -1.76
C TRP A 203 6.53 11.32 -3.21
N ASP A 204 6.03 10.13 -3.50
CA ASP A 204 6.18 9.46 -4.79
C ASP A 204 5.32 10.11 -5.90
N ILE A 205 4.29 10.88 -5.54
CA ILE A 205 3.54 11.77 -6.44
C ILE A 205 4.02 13.24 -6.38
N LEU A 206 5.15 13.51 -5.73
CA LEU A 206 5.81 14.82 -5.64
C LEU A 206 5.06 15.88 -4.81
N HIS A 207 4.13 15.48 -3.93
CA HIS A 207 3.47 16.36 -2.95
C HIS A 207 4.36 16.58 -1.70
N TYR A 208 5.48 17.29 -1.89
CA TYR A 208 6.53 17.43 -0.87
C TYR A 208 6.07 18.05 0.45
N GLU A 209 5.11 18.99 0.43
CA GLU A 209 4.55 19.58 1.65
C GLU A 209 3.86 18.53 2.51
N GLU A 210 2.94 17.78 1.90
CA GLU A 210 2.19 16.72 2.56
C GLU A 210 3.12 15.60 3.03
N ALA A 211 4.01 15.12 2.17
CA ALA A 211 5.00 14.12 2.53
C ALA A 211 5.80 14.55 3.77
N ALA A 212 6.30 15.79 3.80
CA ALA A 212 7.05 16.31 4.93
C ALA A 212 6.20 16.38 6.21
N GLN A 213 4.92 16.71 6.13
CA GLN A 213 4.02 16.70 7.29
C GLN A 213 3.78 15.27 7.79
N ARG A 214 3.46 14.33 6.89
CA ARG A 214 3.16 12.93 7.21
C ARG A 214 4.36 12.21 7.82
N PHE A 215 5.55 12.33 7.24
CA PHE A 215 6.77 11.72 7.81
C PHE A 215 7.04 12.21 9.24
N ARG A 216 6.91 13.52 9.51
CA ARG A 216 7.06 14.06 10.86
C ARG A 216 6.02 13.49 11.84
N GLN A 217 4.77 13.34 11.40
CA GLN A 217 3.71 12.75 12.22
C GLN A 217 4.00 11.29 12.54
N VAL A 218 4.40 10.49 11.54
CA VAL A 218 4.75 9.07 11.72
C VAL A 218 5.90 8.92 12.70
N ILE A 219 6.99 9.68 12.51
CA ILE A 219 8.17 9.63 13.40
C ILE A 219 7.80 9.99 14.84
N LYS A 220 6.95 11.01 15.03
CA LYS A 220 6.52 11.45 16.35
C LYS A 220 5.58 10.45 17.04
N ASN A 221 4.65 9.86 16.30
CA ASN A 221 3.57 9.06 16.89
C ASN A 221 3.97 7.60 17.14
N PHE A 222 5.02 7.10 16.48
CA PHE A 222 5.38 5.68 16.48
C PHE A 222 6.87 5.45 16.79
N GLU A 223 7.48 6.29 17.63
CA GLU A 223 8.92 6.23 17.95
C GLU A 223 9.39 4.83 18.40
N ASP A 224 8.65 4.19 19.32
CA ASP A 224 9.00 2.86 19.83
C ASP A 224 9.01 1.79 18.73
N LEU A 225 7.99 1.78 17.86
CA LEU A 225 7.90 0.81 16.77
C LEU A 225 8.96 1.07 15.68
N ILE A 226 9.32 2.33 15.46
CA ILE A 226 10.41 2.71 14.54
C ILE A 226 11.76 2.19 15.06
N LEU A 227 11.99 2.25 16.37
CA LEU A 227 13.17 1.68 17.01
C LEU A 227 13.18 0.16 16.91
N GLU A 228 12.03 -0.48 17.20
CA GLU A 228 11.84 -1.93 17.10
C GLU A 228 12.13 -2.46 15.70
N LEU A 229 11.65 -1.76 14.66
CA LEU A 229 11.83 -2.14 13.25
C LEU A 229 13.17 -1.65 12.65
N HIS A 230 14.04 -1.02 13.45
CA HIS A 230 15.32 -0.44 13.00
C HIS A 230 15.20 0.56 11.84
N LEU A 231 14.12 1.35 11.83
CA LEU A 231 13.78 2.28 10.73
C LEU A 231 14.19 3.73 11.00
N LYS A 232 14.77 4.03 12.17
CA LYS A 232 15.04 5.41 12.62
C LYS A 232 15.82 6.23 11.58
N ASP A 233 16.95 5.70 11.12
CA ASP A 233 17.83 6.42 10.20
C ASP A 233 17.19 6.59 8.81
N ASP A 234 16.54 5.54 8.31
CA ASP A 234 15.89 5.57 7.00
C ASP A 234 14.72 6.56 6.96
N LEU A 235 13.88 6.59 8.00
CA LEU A 235 12.75 7.52 8.11
C LEU A 235 13.20 8.96 8.38
N GLN A 236 14.21 9.16 9.24
CA GLN A 236 14.75 10.49 9.49
C GLN A 236 15.32 11.07 8.19
N ARG A 237 16.10 10.29 7.45
CA ARG A 237 16.62 10.70 6.14
C ARG A 237 15.50 11.02 5.15
N ALA A 238 14.48 10.16 5.03
CA ALA A 238 13.35 10.42 4.13
C ALA A 238 12.64 11.74 4.48
N SER A 239 12.34 11.94 5.77
CA SER A 239 11.78 13.18 6.32
C SER A 239 12.65 14.40 5.98
N ASP A 240 13.96 14.30 6.18
CA ASP A 240 14.90 15.40 5.93
C ASP A 240 14.97 15.77 4.44
N ILE A 241 14.90 14.79 3.55
CA ILE A 241 14.90 15.02 2.10
C ILE A 241 13.65 15.80 1.67
N VAL A 242 12.46 15.31 2.00
CA VAL A 242 11.21 15.97 1.58
C VAL A 242 11.05 17.33 2.23
N HIS A 243 11.49 17.47 3.49
CA HIS A 243 11.49 18.74 4.21
C HIS A 243 12.46 19.74 3.57
N ALA A 244 13.67 19.30 3.19
CA ALA A 244 14.64 20.14 2.51
C ALA A 244 14.15 20.57 1.12
N ILE A 245 13.51 19.68 0.35
CA ILE A 245 12.91 20.05 -0.94
C ILE A 245 11.83 21.12 -0.74
N TRP A 246 10.86 20.86 0.16
CA TRP A 246 9.77 21.78 0.43
C TRP A 246 10.24 23.16 0.91
N ASN A 247 11.22 23.21 1.81
CA ASN A 247 11.70 24.46 2.38
C ASN A 247 12.55 25.30 1.42
N ASN A 248 13.19 24.66 0.44
CA ASN A 248 13.95 25.33 -0.61
C ASN A 248 13.09 25.72 -1.82
N ARG A 249 11.77 25.87 -1.67
CA ARG A 249 10.94 26.47 -2.71
C ARG A 249 11.15 27.98 -2.82
N CYS A 250 10.86 28.55 -3.98
CA CYS A 250 10.82 29.98 -4.16
C CYS A 250 9.73 30.58 -3.24
N LYS A 251 10.13 31.51 -2.36
CA LYS A 251 9.24 32.19 -1.40
C LYS A 251 9.04 33.67 -1.72
N SER A 252 9.57 34.15 -2.85
CA SER A 252 9.42 35.56 -3.21
C SER A 252 7.92 35.83 -3.46
N PRO A 253 7.32 36.80 -2.74
CA PRO A 253 5.89 37.12 -2.90
C PRO A 253 5.58 37.65 -4.31
N ASP A 254 6.57 38.23 -4.98
CA ASP A 254 6.49 38.71 -6.37
C ASP A 254 6.76 37.60 -7.40
N CYS A 255 7.09 36.38 -6.95
CA CYS A 255 7.47 35.25 -7.78
C CYS A 255 6.54 34.04 -7.53
N ASN A 256 5.46 33.95 -8.32
CA ASN A 256 4.52 32.83 -8.26
C ASN A 256 4.94 31.60 -9.11
N CYS A 257 6.24 31.32 -9.21
CA CYS A 257 6.74 30.24 -10.08
C CYS A 257 6.63 28.84 -9.46
N GLY A 258 6.44 28.75 -8.13
CA GLY A 258 6.34 27.48 -7.41
C GLY A 258 7.60 26.60 -7.48
N LEU A 259 8.73 27.11 -7.98
CA LEU A 259 9.91 26.32 -8.26
C LEU A 259 10.62 25.89 -6.97
N PHE A 260 11.00 24.61 -6.89
CA PHE A 260 11.92 24.12 -5.86
C PHE A 260 13.36 24.44 -6.26
N LEU A 261 14.05 25.29 -5.50
CA LEU A 261 15.36 25.84 -5.83
C LEU A 261 16.53 24.96 -5.35
N GLY A 262 16.26 24.00 -4.47
CA GLY A 262 17.29 23.10 -3.94
C GLY A 262 17.75 22.06 -4.97
N PRO A 263 19.02 21.61 -4.90
CA PRO A 263 19.53 20.57 -5.80
C PRO A 263 18.81 19.22 -5.59
N ARG A 264 18.27 18.97 -4.39
CA ARG A 264 17.57 17.71 -4.07
C ARG A 264 16.40 17.41 -5.01
N THR A 265 15.71 18.41 -5.53
CA THR A 265 14.56 18.21 -6.43
C THR A 265 14.94 17.49 -7.73
N ALA A 266 16.06 17.86 -8.34
CA ALA A 266 16.50 17.20 -9.57
C ALA A 266 16.90 15.74 -9.33
N VAL A 267 17.57 15.47 -8.21
CA VAL A 267 17.92 14.10 -7.81
C VAL A 267 16.67 13.29 -7.50
N ASP A 268 15.67 13.91 -6.87
CA ASP A 268 14.40 13.26 -6.54
C ASP A 268 13.58 12.89 -7.78
N LEU A 269 13.51 13.78 -8.77
CA LEU A 269 12.88 13.49 -10.06
C LEU A 269 13.56 12.33 -10.79
N LEU A 270 14.90 12.27 -10.75
CA LEU A 270 15.66 11.14 -11.29
C LEU A 270 15.37 9.85 -10.54
N ALA A 271 15.40 9.88 -9.20
CA ALA A 271 15.10 8.72 -8.36
C ALA A 271 13.67 8.20 -8.60
N ASN A 272 12.70 9.10 -8.78
CA ASN A 272 11.32 8.74 -9.11
C ASN A 272 11.24 8.09 -10.49
N ALA A 273 11.89 8.68 -11.50
CA ALA A 273 11.96 8.09 -12.83
C ALA A 273 12.55 6.67 -12.80
N ASP A 274 13.60 6.46 -12.01
CA ASP A 274 14.23 5.15 -11.82
C ASP A 274 13.28 4.13 -11.17
N ARG A 275 12.49 4.55 -10.16
CA ARG A 275 11.46 3.69 -9.55
C ARG A 275 10.40 3.28 -10.57
N ARG A 276 9.89 4.22 -11.39
CA ARG A 276 8.90 3.90 -12.44
C ARG A 276 9.44 2.98 -13.51
N ALA A 277 10.71 3.13 -13.88
CA ALA A 277 11.36 2.20 -14.80
C ALA A 277 11.53 0.80 -14.20
N ALA A 278 11.84 0.69 -12.90
CA ALA A 278 11.90 -0.60 -12.20
C ALA A 278 10.52 -1.30 -12.12
N GLU A 279 9.42 -0.53 -12.14
CA GLU A 279 8.04 -1.03 -12.28
C GLU A 279 7.64 -1.33 -13.73
N HIS A 280 8.55 -1.21 -14.70
CA HIS A 280 8.29 -1.30 -16.15
C HIS A 280 7.29 -0.26 -16.68
N ARG A 281 7.07 0.84 -15.94
CA ARG A 281 6.21 1.98 -16.33
C ARG A 281 7.01 3.04 -17.09
N TYR A 282 7.56 2.66 -18.24
CA TYR A 282 8.52 3.48 -18.97
C TYR A 282 7.97 4.82 -19.50
N ASP A 283 6.69 4.91 -19.85
CA ASP A 283 6.09 6.18 -20.30
C ASP A 283 6.09 7.23 -19.17
N VAL A 284 5.69 6.82 -17.96
CA VAL A 284 5.76 7.67 -16.76
C VAL A 284 7.21 8.01 -16.42
N ALA A 285 8.12 7.04 -16.49
CA ALA A 285 9.54 7.25 -16.23
C ALA A 285 10.14 8.30 -17.19
N VAL A 286 9.82 8.22 -18.49
CA VAL A 286 10.29 9.18 -19.50
C VAL A 286 9.64 10.55 -19.34
N ALA A 287 8.36 10.62 -18.93
CA ALA A 287 7.72 11.88 -18.57
C ALA A 287 8.44 12.58 -17.39
N LEU A 288 8.87 11.82 -16.37
CA LEU A 288 9.66 12.34 -15.26
C LEU A 288 11.05 12.81 -15.69
N LEU A 289 11.73 12.09 -16.61
CA LEU A 289 12.99 12.54 -17.20
C LEU A 289 12.84 13.83 -18.02
N TYR A 290 11.74 13.97 -18.77
CA TYR A 290 11.41 15.21 -19.48
C TYR A 290 11.19 16.36 -18.49
N ARG A 291 10.44 16.10 -17.41
CA ARG A 291 10.22 17.07 -16.34
C ARG A 291 11.52 17.49 -15.66
N LEU A 292 12.45 16.55 -15.45
CA LEU A 292 13.79 16.82 -14.95
C LEU A 292 14.58 17.75 -15.87
N MET A 293 14.57 17.51 -17.19
CA MET A 293 15.22 18.39 -18.17
C MET A 293 14.63 19.80 -18.15
N GLU A 294 13.31 19.90 -18.13
CA GLU A 294 12.65 21.20 -18.02
C GLU A 294 12.97 21.90 -16.69
N PHE A 295 12.99 21.16 -15.58
CA PHE A 295 13.39 21.67 -14.28
C PHE A 295 14.83 22.21 -14.27
N ILE A 296 15.78 21.51 -14.89
CA ILE A 296 17.19 21.95 -15.00
C ILE A 296 17.27 23.30 -15.74
N ALA A 297 16.58 23.45 -16.87
CA ALA A 297 16.55 24.71 -17.61
C ALA A 297 15.90 25.84 -16.78
N GLN A 298 14.76 25.56 -16.15
CA GLN A 298 14.06 26.50 -15.26
C GLN A 298 14.96 26.96 -14.12
N ARG A 299 15.68 26.04 -13.48
CA ARG A 299 16.57 26.34 -12.36
C ARG A 299 17.74 27.22 -12.80
N ARG A 300 18.35 26.91 -13.96
CA ARG A 300 19.48 27.67 -14.51
C ARG A 300 19.09 29.08 -14.97
N LEU A 301 17.90 29.24 -15.55
CA LEU A 301 17.35 30.56 -15.88
C LEU A 301 17.00 31.35 -14.61
N HIS A 302 16.46 30.68 -13.59
CA HIS A 302 16.16 31.30 -12.30
C HIS A 302 17.43 31.82 -11.60
N ASP A 303 18.58 31.11 -11.71
CA ASP A 303 19.88 31.62 -11.21
C ASP A 303 20.32 32.93 -11.89
N ARG A 304 19.79 33.21 -13.09
CA ARG A 304 19.99 34.46 -13.83
C ARG A 304 18.87 35.48 -13.59
N GLY A 305 17.97 35.23 -12.64
CA GLY A 305 16.82 36.08 -12.35
C GLY A 305 15.69 36.01 -13.38
N LEU A 306 15.69 35.01 -14.26
CA LEU A 306 14.70 34.84 -15.31
C LEU A 306 13.68 33.75 -14.95
N ARG A 307 12.41 34.03 -15.22
CA ARG A 307 11.30 33.11 -15.01
C ARG A 307 10.79 32.59 -16.35
N THR A 308 10.72 31.28 -16.52
CA THR A 308 10.31 30.68 -17.78
C THR A 308 8.84 30.91 -18.14
N ASP A 309 7.99 31.16 -17.14
CA ASP A 309 6.57 31.49 -17.31
C ASP A 309 6.29 32.99 -17.52
N ASP A 310 7.32 33.84 -17.36
CA ASP A 310 7.25 35.30 -17.51
C ASP A 310 8.65 35.91 -17.75
N VAL A 311 9.26 35.60 -18.89
CA VAL A 311 10.58 36.16 -19.23
C VAL A 311 10.41 37.64 -19.61
N ARG A 312 10.82 38.55 -18.72
CA ARG A 312 10.75 39.99 -19.02
C ARG A 312 11.86 40.40 -19.98
N LEU A 313 11.48 40.82 -21.18
CA LEU A 313 12.39 41.25 -22.25
C LEU A 313 13.37 42.37 -21.82
N GLY A 314 12.94 43.26 -20.92
CA GLY A 314 13.78 44.32 -20.37
C GLY A 314 15.00 43.81 -19.59
N TYR A 315 14.96 42.57 -19.09
CA TYR A 315 16.09 41.92 -18.42
C TYR A 315 17.00 41.14 -19.38
N LEU A 316 16.66 41.05 -20.67
CA LEU A 316 17.50 40.42 -21.67
C LEU A 316 18.46 41.44 -22.29
N PRO A 317 19.71 41.02 -22.62
CA PRO A 317 20.62 41.81 -23.45
C PRO A 317 19.97 42.17 -24.80
N GLU A 318 20.31 43.33 -25.36
CA GLU A 318 19.65 43.88 -26.56
C GLU A 318 19.73 42.93 -27.77
N ASN A 319 20.90 42.31 -27.98
CA ASN A 319 21.11 41.33 -29.06
C ASN A 319 20.25 40.06 -28.91
N VAL A 320 19.90 39.68 -27.68
CA VAL A 320 19.00 38.56 -27.40
C VAL A 320 17.54 39.01 -27.51
N ARG A 321 17.22 40.18 -26.97
CA ARG A 321 15.86 40.74 -26.93
C ARG A 321 15.20 40.74 -28.31
N SER A 322 15.87 41.25 -29.34
CA SER A 322 15.32 41.35 -30.70
C SER A 322 14.89 39.99 -31.28
N LYS A 323 15.60 38.91 -30.94
CA LYS A 323 15.24 37.54 -31.38
C LYS A 323 13.97 37.02 -30.70
N TRP A 324 13.73 37.43 -29.46
CA TRP A 324 12.67 36.90 -28.61
C TRP A 324 11.40 37.77 -28.58
N GLU A 325 11.48 39.03 -29.05
CA GLU A 325 10.32 39.94 -29.17
C GLU A 325 9.16 39.35 -29.96
N ALA A 326 9.45 38.69 -31.10
CA ALA A 326 8.43 38.07 -31.93
C ALA A 326 7.74 36.84 -31.30
N ARG A 327 8.26 36.35 -30.17
CA ARG A 327 7.73 35.16 -29.45
C ARG A 327 6.89 35.56 -28.22
N VAL A 328 6.70 36.85 -27.96
CA VAL A 328 5.83 37.33 -26.89
C VAL A 328 4.38 36.95 -27.20
N GLY A 329 3.71 36.34 -26.23
CA GLY A 329 2.31 35.95 -26.36
C GLY A 329 1.36 37.15 -26.39
N ILE A 330 0.11 36.89 -26.73
CA ILE A 330 -0.96 37.91 -26.74
C ILE A 330 -1.19 38.52 -25.35
N ASP A 331 -0.88 37.75 -24.28
CA ASP A 331 -0.91 38.21 -22.89
C ASP A 331 0.25 39.13 -22.50
N GLY A 332 1.12 39.49 -23.46
CA GLY A 332 2.29 40.34 -23.27
C GLY A 332 3.45 39.64 -22.54
N ARG A 333 3.36 38.31 -22.33
CA ARG A 333 4.38 37.54 -21.62
C ARG A 333 5.14 36.64 -22.56
N LEU A 334 6.45 36.53 -22.36
CA LEU A 334 7.26 35.54 -23.04
C LEU A 334 7.33 34.27 -22.17
N LYS A 335 6.62 33.23 -22.60
CA LYS A 335 6.67 31.89 -21.99
C LYS A 335 7.60 31.00 -22.78
N VAL A 336 8.55 30.38 -22.12
CA VAL A 336 9.51 29.46 -22.73
C VAL A 336 9.36 28.07 -22.12
N GLY A 337 8.97 27.10 -22.96
CA GLY A 337 8.98 25.69 -22.58
C GLY A 337 10.42 25.13 -22.51
N MET A 338 10.57 23.85 -22.22
CA MET A 338 11.88 23.20 -22.07
C MET A 338 12.89 23.55 -23.17
N VAL A 339 12.56 23.30 -24.45
CA VAL A 339 13.48 23.54 -25.58
C VAL A 339 13.83 25.01 -25.69
N GLN A 340 12.84 25.91 -25.61
CA GLN A 340 13.04 27.35 -25.67
C GLN A 340 13.86 27.87 -24.48
N GLY A 341 13.72 27.26 -23.31
CA GLY A 341 14.53 27.60 -22.14
C GLY A 341 16.03 27.34 -22.38
N TYR A 342 16.38 26.20 -23.00
CA TYR A 342 17.76 25.91 -23.39
C TYR A 342 18.25 26.79 -24.56
N GLU A 343 17.39 27.12 -25.54
CA GLU A 343 17.71 28.09 -26.60
C GLU A 343 18.06 29.46 -25.99
N LEU A 344 17.24 29.94 -25.05
CA LEU A 344 17.46 31.21 -24.38
C LEU A 344 18.76 31.18 -23.56
N LEU A 345 19.02 30.09 -22.84
CA LEU A 345 20.30 29.90 -22.15
C LEU A 345 21.49 29.98 -23.12
N ALA A 346 21.40 29.36 -24.30
CA ALA A 346 22.47 29.41 -25.30
C ALA A 346 22.68 30.82 -25.85
N ASP A 347 21.59 31.55 -26.14
CA ASP A 347 21.63 32.96 -26.59
C ASP A 347 22.23 33.88 -25.52
N LEU A 348 22.01 33.56 -24.25
CA LEU A 348 22.63 34.23 -23.08
C LEU A 348 24.06 33.74 -22.81
N GLY A 349 24.63 32.93 -23.70
CA GLY A 349 26.00 32.43 -23.65
C GLY A 349 26.25 31.32 -22.61
N ASP A 350 25.21 30.69 -22.07
CA ASP A 350 25.32 29.63 -21.07
C ASP A 350 25.83 28.31 -21.70
N SER A 351 26.78 27.65 -21.04
CA SER A 351 27.34 26.37 -21.46
C SER A 351 26.28 25.27 -21.55
N LEU A 352 25.34 25.25 -20.61
CA LEU A 352 24.27 24.26 -20.54
C LEU A 352 23.33 24.36 -21.74
N GLY A 353 22.97 25.60 -22.12
CA GLY A 353 22.16 25.88 -23.31
C GLY A 353 22.86 25.45 -24.59
N ARG A 354 24.14 25.81 -24.75
CA ARG A 354 24.95 25.39 -25.91
C ARG A 354 25.05 23.87 -26.01
N ARG A 355 25.33 23.20 -24.89
CA ARG A 355 25.40 21.73 -24.82
C ARG A 355 24.07 21.08 -25.22
N PHE A 356 22.94 21.64 -24.80
CA PHE A 356 21.63 21.17 -25.23
C PHE A 356 21.48 21.28 -26.75
N LEU A 357 21.78 22.45 -27.33
CA LEU A 357 21.65 22.67 -28.77
C LEU A 357 22.57 21.75 -29.59
N GLU A 358 23.81 21.54 -29.14
CA GLU A 358 24.74 20.58 -29.75
C GLU A 358 24.14 19.16 -29.82
N LEU A 359 23.54 18.70 -28.73
CA LEU A 359 22.95 17.36 -28.66
C LEU A 359 21.59 17.27 -29.36
N TYR A 360 20.84 18.36 -29.43
CA TYR A 360 19.45 18.40 -29.92
C TYR A 360 19.33 18.77 -31.41
N GLN A 361 20.15 19.71 -31.92
CA GLN A 361 20.02 20.25 -33.29
C GLN A 361 21.03 19.67 -34.28
N ALA A 362 22.05 18.93 -33.84
CA ALA A 362 22.99 18.30 -34.75
C ALA A 362 22.28 17.35 -35.76
N PRO A 363 22.79 17.21 -37.00
CA PRO A 363 22.21 16.30 -38.00
C PRO A 363 22.04 14.85 -37.50
N THR A 364 22.96 14.40 -36.63
CA THR A 364 22.92 13.09 -35.95
C THR A 364 22.47 13.21 -34.49
N SER A 365 21.47 14.06 -34.23
CA SER A 365 21.04 14.44 -32.88
C SER A 365 20.96 13.24 -31.93
N ARG A 366 21.66 13.37 -30.80
CA ARG A 366 21.69 12.36 -29.76
C ARG A 366 20.53 12.48 -28.78
N LEU A 367 19.84 13.63 -28.74
CA LEU A 367 18.78 13.91 -27.77
C LEU A 367 17.38 13.96 -28.40
N LYS A 368 17.26 14.52 -29.61
CA LYS A 368 15.98 14.77 -30.27
C LYS A 368 15.12 13.51 -30.45
N PRO A 369 15.64 12.35 -30.87
CA PRO A 369 14.81 11.15 -31.05
C PRO A 369 14.09 10.70 -29.77
N TYR A 370 14.74 10.86 -28.62
CA TYR A 370 14.17 10.45 -27.33
C TYR A 370 13.13 11.45 -26.80
N LEU A 371 13.35 12.75 -27.02
CA LEU A 371 12.35 13.78 -26.70
C LEU A 371 11.12 13.70 -27.62
N GLU A 372 11.32 13.37 -28.89
CA GLU A 372 10.22 13.11 -29.83
C GLU A 372 9.46 11.83 -29.47
N SER A 373 10.14 10.78 -29.02
CA SER A 373 9.50 9.56 -28.51
C SER A 373 8.52 9.86 -27.37
N ARG A 374 8.87 10.77 -26.45
CA ARG A 374 7.93 11.27 -25.42
C ARG A 374 6.73 11.96 -26.04
N ASN A 375 6.92 12.84 -27.03
CA ASN A 375 5.79 13.57 -27.62
C ASN A 375 4.80 12.65 -28.34
N MET A 376 5.30 11.55 -28.90
CA MET A 376 4.49 10.52 -29.53
C MET A 376 3.83 9.55 -28.54
N SER A 377 4.09 9.66 -27.23
CA SER A 377 3.56 8.73 -26.23
C SER A 377 2.12 9.06 -25.80
N PRO A 378 1.36 8.04 -25.31
CA PRO A 378 0.02 8.21 -24.76
C PRO A 378 -0.10 9.26 -23.64
N LEU A 379 0.93 9.39 -22.79
CA LEU A 379 0.94 10.39 -21.71
C LEU A 379 1.33 11.81 -22.17
N ALA A 380 1.55 12.00 -23.48
CA ALA A 380 1.80 13.30 -24.08
C ALA A 380 0.75 13.64 -25.15
N HIS A 381 1.09 13.51 -26.44
CA HIS A 381 0.25 13.95 -27.55
C HIS A 381 0.04 12.86 -28.62
N GLY A 382 0.60 11.66 -28.43
CA GLY A 382 0.51 10.57 -29.40
C GLY A 382 -0.03 9.27 -28.79
N PHE A 383 0.28 8.16 -29.46
CA PHE A 383 -0.21 6.82 -29.08
C PHE A 383 0.87 5.73 -29.18
N GLN A 384 2.14 6.10 -29.36
CA GLN A 384 3.26 5.17 -29.48
C GLN A 384 3.84 4.84 -28.09
N PRO A 385 3.82 3.57 -27.65
CA PRO A 385 4.36 3.22 -26.34
C PRO A 385 5.87 3.43 -26.28
N VAL A 386 6.34 3.83 -25.09
CA VAL A 386 7.75 4.03 -24.80
C VAL A 386 8.29 2.82 -24.05
N GLY A 387 9.46 2.31 -24.45
CA GLY A 387 10.11 1.15 -23.83
C GLY A 387 11.39 1.48 -23.07
N SER A 388 12.02 0.45 -22.49
CA SER A 388 13.25 0.58 -21.68
C SER A 388 14.40 1.27 -22.42
N ALA A 389 14.60 0.95 -23.71
CA ALA A 389 15.70 1.52 -24.50
C ALA A 389 15.64 3.06 -24.60
N VAL A 390 14.44 3.63 -24.71
CA VAL A 390 14.25 5.09 -24.74
C VAL A 390 14.56 5.68 -23.37
N PHE A 391 14.05 5.05 -22.31
CA PHE A 391 14.31 5.47 -20.93
C PHE A 391 15.81 5.46 -20.61
N GLU A 392 16.49 4.33 -20.82
CA GLU A 392 17.91 4.15 -20.50
C GLU A 392 18.77 5.17 -21.23
N LYS A 393 18.56 5.36 -22.54
CA LYS A 393 19.35 6.31 -23.33
C LYS A 393 19.09 7.75 -22.94
N LEU A 394 17.83 8.13 -22.72
CA LEU A 394 17.51 9.48 -22.27
C LEU A 394 18.10 9.75 -20.88
N ARG A 395 17.95 8.80 -19.95
CA ARG A 395 18.53 8.87 -18.61
C ARG A 395 20.04 9.07 -18.68
N ASP A 396 20.75 8.24 -19.45
CA ASP A 396 22.19 8.32 -19.64
C ASP A 396 22.63 9.71 -20.12
N ILE A 397 21.94 10.25 -21.12
CA ILE A 397 22.24 11.59 -21.65
C ILE A 397 22.06 12.64 -20.55
N ILE A 398 20.97 12.57 -19.78
CA ILE A 398 20.66 13.52 -18.70
C ILE A 398 21.74 13.49 -17.61
N VAL A 399 22.07 12.30 -17.09
CA VAL A 399 23.01 12.17 -15.98
C VAL A 399 24.46 12.44 -16.36
N GLN A 400 24.82 12.28 -17.65
CA GLN A 400 26.17 12.58 -18.15
C GLN A 400 26.34 14.03 -18.58
N SER A 401 25.32 14.64 -19.20
CA SER A 401 25.49 15.92 -19.92
C SER A 401 24.83 17.12 -19.27
N PHE A 402 23.85 16.91 -18.39
CA PHE A 402 23.01 18.01 -17.86
C PHE A 402 22.99 18.05 -16.33
N LEU A 403 22.79 16.91 -15.67
CA LEU A 403 22.72 16.87 -14.20
C LEU A 403 24.01 17.33 -13.51
N PRO A 404 25.24 16.99 -13.97
CA PRO A 404 26.49 17.43 -13.34
C PRO A 404 26.69 18.95 -13.33
N GLU A 405 26.14 19.67 -14.31
CA GLU A 405 26.22 21.14 -14.40
C GLU A 405 25.41 21.84 -13.30
N LEU A 406 24.37 21.16 -12.78
CA LEU A 406 23.58 21.66 -11.66
C LEU A 406 24.03 21.06 -10.32
N ILE A 407 24.44 19.79 -10.32
CA ILE A 407 24.74 19.00 -9.12
C ILE A 407 25.94 18.09 -9.40
N PRO A 408 27.19 18.57 -9.21
CA PRO A 408 28.39 17.78 -9.51
C PRO A 408 28.46 16.45 -8.73
N ASP A 409 27.90 16.41 -7.52
CA ASP A 409 27.90 15.27 -6.61
C ASP A 409 26.59 14.45 -6.63
N TRP A 410 25.80 14.54 -7.71
CA TRP A 410 24.47 13.91 -7.80
C TRP A 410 24.48 12.40 -7.49
N HIS A 411 25.52 11.69 -7.90
CA HIS A 411 25.66 10.24 -7.73
C HIS A 411 25.69 9.83 -6.26
N ARG A 412 26.31 10.64 -5.38
CA ARG A 412 26.34 10.38 -3.93
C ARG A 412 24.96 10.56 -3.31
N ARG A 413 24.18 11.50 -3.84
CA ARG A 413 22.87 11.87 -3.32
C ARG A 413 21.78 10.92 -3.81
N LEU A 414 21.90 10.34 -5.00
CA LEU A 414 20.83 9.52 -5.59
C LEU A 414 20.40 8.36 -4.68
N GLY A 415 21.35 7.68 -4.03
CA GLY A 415 21.06 6.58 -3.11
C GLY A 415 20.30 6.98 -1.84
N ASP A 416 20.30 8.28 -1.49
CA ASP A 416 19.55 8.80 -0.35
C ASP A 416 18.07 8.98 -0.67
N HIS A 417 17.72 9.22 -1.94
CA HIS A 417 16.36 9.45 -2.43
C HIS A 417 15.58 8.13 -2.66
N ARG A 418 15.92 7.08 -1.91
CA ARG A 418 15.14 5.84 -1.88
C ARG A 418 13.99 5.97 -0.89
N LEU A 419 12.88 5.32 -1.21
CA LEU A 419 11.77 5.17 -0.26
C LEU A 419 12.25 4.33 0.94
N PRO A 420 11.68 4.54 2.14
CA PRO A 420 11.91 3.66 3.27
C PRO A 420 11.64 2.20 2.91
N HIS A 421 12.38 1.27 3.51
CA HIS A 421 12.23 -0.16 3.27
C HIS A 421 12.02 -0.87 4.60
N LEU A 422 10.89 -1.55 4.75
CA LEU A 422 10.56 -2.34 5.94
C LEU A 422 11.37 -3.65 5.95
N PRO A 423 11.86 -4.11 7.10
CA PRO A 423 12.52 -5.42 7.20
C PRO A 423 11.53 -6.55 6.88
N GLU A 424 11.94 -7.48 6.00
CA GLU A 424 11.15 -8.69 5.72
C GLU A 424 11.33 -9.71 6.86
N GLY A 425 10.22 -10.31 7.30
CA GLY A 425 10.22 -11.35 8.35
C GLY A 425 10.32 -10.84 9.79
N ALA A 426 10.21 -9.53 10.01
CA ALA A 426 10.21 -8.86 11.33
C ALA A 426 8.84 -8.81 12.03
#